data_AF-A0A1H6X5W8-F1
#
_entry.id   AF-A0A1H6X5W8-F1
#
_cell.length_a   1.000
_cell.length_b   1.000
_cell.length_c   1.000
_cell.angle_alpha   90.00
_cell.angle_beta   90.00
_cell.angle_gamma   90.00
#
_symmetry.space_group_name_H-M   'P 1'
#
loop_
_entity.id
_entity.type
_entity.pdbx_description
1 polymer ?
#
loop_
_entity_poly.entity_id
_entity_poly.type
_entity_poly.pdbx_seq_one_letter_code
_entity_poly.pdbx_strand_id
1 'polypeptide(L)'
;MQNISRPSGDPALEARQLLDMWQSLSLQHVSMGGSCACGMGGVTLQLQDFEQDILDYLSVQAERAKRSDVSSYLSANAVDPESGRWDLSALLNVLGNEERVAEVSPDISRFLLERLGKTLRSFARLHG
;
A
#
# COMPACT_ATOMS: atom_id res chain seq x y z
N MET A 1 -36.40 1.91 12.37
CA MET A 1 -35.47 1.31 11.39
C MET A 1 -35.24 2.33 10.29
N GLN A 2 -34.09 3.01 10.28
CA GLN A 2 -33.40 3.51 9.08
C GLN A 2 -32.23 4.44 9.45
N ASN A 3 -31.21 4.37 8.61
CA ASN A 3 -30.12 5.33 8.40
C ASN A 3 -28.81 5.15 9.19
N ILE A 4 -28.03 4.11 8.81
CA ILE A 4 -26.58 4.14 8.97
C ILE A 4 -26.02 4.56 7.60
N SER A 5 -25.59 5.82 7.50
CA SER A 5 -24.68 6.23 6.44
C SER A 5 -23.40 5.41 6.61
N ARG A 6 -23.19 4.39 5.77
CA ARG A 6 -21.95 3.61 5.72
C ARG A 6 -21.01 4.34 4.75
N PRO A 7 -19.99 5.08 5.20
CA PRO A 7 -19.00 5.58 4.26
C PRO A 7 -18.10 4.41 3.86
N SER A 8 -17.96 4.21 2.55
CA SER A 8 -16.81 3.60 1.88
C SER A 8 -16.39 2.19 2.31
N GLY A 9 -16.89 1.15 1.61
CA GLY A 9 -16.29 -0.19 1.58
C GLY A 9 -16.23 -0.94 2.92
N ASP A 10 -15.84 -2.21 2.87
CA ASP A 10 -15.37 -2.95 4.04
C ASP A 10 -13.83 -2.86 4.03
N PRO A 11 -13.18 -2.26 5.06
CA PRO A 11 -11.74 -2.04 5.04
C PRO A 11 -10.94 -3.34 5.00
N ALA A 12 -11.45 -4.43 5.60
CA ALA A 12 -10.81 -5.73 5.52
C ALA A 12 -10.86 -6.28 4.09
N LEU A 13 -12.02 -6.15 3.44
CA LEU A 13 -12.19 -6.56 2.05
C LEU A 13 -11.30 -5.75 1.10
N GLU A 14 -11.25 -4.43 1.28
CA GLU A 14 -10.39 -3.56 0.46
C GLU A 14 -8.91 -3.91 0.66
N ALA A 15 -8.47 -4.13 1.90
CA ALA A 15 -7.09 -4.55 2.18
C ALA A 15 -6.74 -5.88 1.50
N ARG A 16 -7.64 -6.88 1.54
CA ARG A 16 -7.45 -8.17 0.83
C ARG A 16 -7.35 -7.99 -0.67
N GLN A 17 -8.21 -7.16 -1.27
CA GLN A 17 -8.16 -6.85 -2.70
C GLN A 17 -6.85 -6.15 -3.10
N LEU A 18 -6.35 -5.26 -2.25
CA LEU A 18 -5.06 -4.60 -2.48
C LEU A 18 -3.89 -5.57 -2.29
N LEU A 19 -3.99 -6.53 -1.37
CA LEU A 19 -2.99 -7.59 -1.19
C LEU A 19 -2.90 -8.49 -2.42
N ASP A 20 -4.04 -8.94 -2.94
CA ASP A 20 -4.09 -9.76 -4.17
C ASP A 20 -3.48 -8.99 -5.36
N MET A 21 -3.80 -7.69 -5.46
CA MET A 21 -3.22 -6.81 -6.47
C MET A 21 -1.70 -6.67 -6.29
N TRP A 22 -1.23 -6.44 -5.06
CA TRP A 22 0.20 -6.33 -4.76
C TRP A 22 0.94 -7.62 -5.10
N GLN A 23 0.44 -8.80 -4.70
CA GLN A 23 1.05 -10.09 -5.00
C GLN A 23 1.11 -10.38 -6.50
N SER A 24 0.08 -9.98 -7.24
CA SER A 24 0.06 -10.10 -8.70
C SER A 24 1.09 -9.19 -9.36
N LEU A 25 1.17 -7.93 -8.92
CA LEU A 25 2.06 -6.93 -9.51
C LEU A 25 3.54 -7.09 -9.07
N SER A 26 3.79 -7.51 -7.83
CA SER A 26 5.14 -7.61 -7.26
C SER A 26 6.01 -8.63 -7.99
N LEU A 27 5.37 -9.67 -8.53
CA LEU A 27 6.01 -10.71 -9.36
C LEU A 27 6.19 -10.28 -10.83
N GLN A 28 5.62 -9.15 -11.26
CA GLN A 28 5.76 -8.67 -12.62
C GLN A 28 7.04 -7.87 -12.79
N HIS A 29 7.76 -8.20 -13.87
CA HIS A 29 8.91 -7.43 -14.33
C HIS A 29 8.41 -6.18 -15.05
N VAL A 30 8.73 -5.01 -14.51
CA VAL A 30 8.39 -3.72 -15.09
C VAL A 30 9.60 -3.21 -15.86
N SER A 31 9.49 -3.15 -17.18
CA SER A 31 10.46 -2.42 -18.00
C SER A 31 10.19 -0.93 -17.90
N MET A 32 10.96 -0.20 -17.10
CA MET A 32 11.04 1.27 -17.21
C MET A 32 11.82 1.63 -18.48
N GLY A 33 11.21 1.48 -19.65
CA GLY A 33 11.88 1.68 -20.93
C GLY A 33 10.95 2.09 -22.05
N GLY A 34 10.88 3.41 -22.31
CA GLY A 34 10.28 4.00 -23.51
C GLY A 34 10.00 5.48 -23.30
N SER A 35 10.95 6.39 -23.52
CA SER A 35 11.06 7.11 -24.80
C SER A 35 12.28 8.05 -24.86
N CYS A 36 13.44 7.68 -24.29
CA CYS A 36 14.68 8.41 -24.57
C CYS A 36 15.49 7.65 -25.62
N ALA A 37 15.69 8.27 -26.79
CA ALA A 37 16.41 7.72 -27.94
C ALA A 37 17.93 7.53 -27.71
N CYS A 38 18.41 7.68 -26.48
CA CYS A 38 19.79 7.40 -26.09
C CYS A 38 19.83 5.98 -25.53
N GLY A 39 20.08 4.99 -26.40
CA GLY A 39 20.19 3.60 -26.02
C GLY A 39 21.25 3.38 -24.95
N MET A 40 20.82 3.02 -23.73
CA MET A 40 21.65 2.35 -22.74
C MET A 40 20.74 1.64 -21.73
N GLY A 41 20.71 0.31 -21.78
CA GLY A 41 20.22 -0.62 -20.75
C GLY A 41 18.85 -0.32 -20.11
N GLY A 42 17.79 -0.95 -20.61
CA GLY A 42 16.54 -1.02 -19.86
C GLY A 42 16.77 -1.81 -18.57
N VAL A 43 16.75 -1.14 -17.42
CA VAL A 43 16.73 -1.84 -16.13
C VAL A 43 15.33 -2.43 -15.99
N THR A 44 15.25 -3.76 -15.97
CA THR A 44 14.04 -4.46 -15.56
C THR A 44 13.96 -4.38 -14.04
N LEU A 45 13.11 -3.50 -13.52
CA LEU A 45 12.84 -3.42 -12.08
C LEU A 45 11.63 -4.28 -11.78
N GLN A 46 11.64 -4.98 -10.64
CA GLN A 46 10.44 -5.65 -10.16
C GLN A 46 9.64 -4.66 -9.33
N LEU A 47 8.31 -4.76 -9.33
CA LEU A 47 7.52 -3.82 -8.54
C LEU A 47 7.80 -3.95 -7.02
N GLN A 48 8.24 -5.12 -6.56
CA GLN A 48 8.75 -5.31 -5.19
C GLN A 48 9.90 -4.35 -4.82
N ASP A 49 10.70 -3.89 -5.78
CA ASP A 49 11.79 -2.95 -5.52
C ASP A 49 11.26 -1.57 -5.10
N PHE A 50 10.00 -1.25 -5.45
CA PHE A 50 9.31 -0.03 -5.04
C PHE A 50 8.57 -0.15 -3.69
N GLU A 51 8.60 -1.31 -3.03
CA GLU A 51 7.90 -1.49 -1.76
C GLU A 51 8.34 -0.48 -0.70
N GLN A 52 9.66 -0.26 -0.60
CA GLN A 52 10.23 0.72 0.33
C GLN A 52 9.74 2.13 -0.03
N ASP A 53 9.77 2.51 -1.30
CA ASP A 53 9.32 3.82 -1.77
C ASP A 53 7.83 4.06 -1.50
N ILE A 54 6.99 3.03 -1.65
CA ILE A 54 5.55 3.11 -1.40
C ILE A 54 5.27 3.37 0.09
N LEU A 55 5.93 2.63 0.98
CA LEU A 55 5.72 2.75 2.42
C LEU A 55 6.38 4.01 2.99
N ASP A 56 7.54 4.41 2.50
CA ASP A 56 8.15 5.71 2.79
C ASP A 56 7.26 6.87 2.34
N TYR A 57 6.67 6.77 1.14
CA TYR A 57 5.70 7.75 0.67
C TYR A 57 4.52 7.88 1.64
N LEU A 58 3.94 6.77 2.13
CA LEU A 58 2.85 6.81 3.10
C LEU A 58 3.27 7.44 4.43
N SER A 59 4.47 7.12 4.92
CA SER A 59 5.03 7.70 6.14
C SER A 59 5.14 9.22 6.00
N VAL A 60 5.72 9.70 4.89
CA VAL A 60 5.83 11.14 4.59
C VAL A 60 4.44 11.79 4.45
N GLN A 61 3.45 11.11 3.87
CA GLN A 61 2.09 11.63 3.81
C GLN A 61 1.46 11.77 5.21
N ALA A 62 1.71 10.82 6.10
CA ALA A 62 1.22 10.87 7.47
C ALA A 62 1.84 12.05 8.24
N GLU A 63 3.15 12.26 8.10
CA GLU A 63 3.87 13.40 8.69
C GLU A 63 3.32 14.74 8.19
N ARG A 64 3.15 14.89 6.87
CA ARG A 64 2.57 16.10 6.26
C ARG A 64 1.16 16.38 6.74
N ALA A 65 0.37 15.32 6.95
CA ALA A 65 -0.97 15.41 7.50
C ALA A 65 -1.00 15.60 9.03
N LYS A 66 0.17 15.64 9.70
CA LYS A 66 0.32 15.67 11.16
C LYS A 66 -0.41 14.51 11.85
N ARG A 67 -0.44 13.34 11.20
CA ARG A 67 -1.09 12.11 11.66
C ARG A 67 -0.06 11.18 12.29
N SER A 68 0.41 11.54 13.48
CA SER A 68 1.37 10.73 14.24
C SER A 68 0.82 9.34 14.58
N ASP A 69 -0.50 9.22 14.75
CA ASP A 69 -1.21 7.96 14.93
C ASP A 69 -1.00 7.00 13.75
N VAL A 70 -1.04 7.51 12.52
CA VAL A 70 -0.78 6.71 11.31
C VAL A 70 0.70 6.34 11.22
N SER A 71 1.62 7.27 11.48
CA SER A 71 3.06 6.99 11.47
C SER A 71 3.45 5.92 12.50
N SER A 72 2.90 5.99 13.71
CA SER A 72 3.10 4.96 14.74
C SER A 72 2.51 3.62 14.32
N TYR A 73 1.33 3.63 13.70
CA TYR A 73 0.70 2.41 13.21
C TYR A 73 1.54 1.73 12.11
N LEU A 74 2.04 2.49 11.14
CA LEU A 74 2.92 2.00 10.08
C LEU A 74 4.20 1.37 10.67
N SER A 75 4.86 2.09 11.58
CA SER A 75 6.10 1.59 12.21
C SER A 75 5.90 0.28 12.98
N ALA A 76 4.71 0.08 13.55
CA ALA A 76 4.39 -1.12 14.32
C ALA A 76 3.92 -2.32 13.49
N ASN A 77 3.34 -2.09 12.30
CA ASN A 77 2.64 -3.14 11.53
C ASN A 77 3.13 -3.32 10.09
N ALA A 78 3.98 -2.43 9.60
CA ALA A 78 4.51 -2.46 8.23
C ALA A 78 6.03 -2.69 8.19
N VAL A 79 6.69 -2.97 9.31
CA VAL A 79 8.13 -3.28 9.35
C VAL A 79 8.30 -4.77 9.61
N ASP A 80 9.04 -5.44 8.74
CA ASP A 80 9.45 -6.81 8.94
C ASP A 80 10.45 -6.89 10.12
N PRO A 81 10.17 -7.69 11.17
CA PRO A 81 10.99 -7.72 12.38
C PRO A 81 12.38 -8.32 12.17
N GLU A 82 12.58 -9.14 11.13
CA GLU A 82 13.87 -9.80 10.87
C GLU A 82 14.83 -8.87 10.11
N SER A 83 14.34 -8.21 9.06
CA SER A 83 15.12 -7.33 8.20
C SER A 83 15.09 -5.87 8.62
N GLY A 84 14.12 -5.47 9.44
CA GLY A 84 13.89 -4.08 9.83
C GLY A 84 13.45 -3.18 8.67
N ARG A 85 13.05 -3.76 7.53
CA ARG A 85 12.60 -3.02 6.35
C ARG A 85 11.08 -2.95 6.30
N TRP A 86 10.59 -2.03 5.47
CA TRP A 86 9.18 -1.96 5.14
C TRP A 86 8.70 -3.25 4.44
N ASP A 87 7.50 -3.71 4.79
CA ASP A 87 6.80 -4.86 4.23
C ASP A 87 5.31 -4.48 4.02
N LEU A 88 4.93 -4.33 2.76
CA LEU A 88 3.57 -3.93 2.38
C LEU A 88 2.59 -5.09 2.55
N SER A 89 3.05 -6.32 2.37
CA SER A 89 2.23 -7.51 2.57
C SER A 89 1.88 -7.67 4.04
N ALA A 90 2.82 -7.43 4.97
CA ALA A 90 2.56 -7.43 6.40
C ALA A 90 1.46 -6.43 6.78
N LEU A 91 1.57 -5.18 6.31
CA LEU A 91 0.57 -4.15 6.56
C LEU A 91 -0.82 -4.55 6.03
N LEU A 92 -0.89 -5.00 4.78
CA LEU A 92 -2.16 -5.39 4.15
C LEU A 92 -2.77 -6.64 4.79
N ASN A 93 -1.95 -7.59 5.26
CA ASN A 93 -2.43 -8.75 6.02
C ASN A 93 -3.06 -8.34 7.35
N VAL A 94 -2.45 -7.40 8.08
CA VAL A 94 -3.01 -6.88 9.33
C VAL A 94 -4.33 -6.17 9.08
N LEU A 95 -4.39 -5.31 8.07
CA LEU A 95 -5.61 -4.58 7.69
C LEU A 95 -6.70 -5.50 7.09
N GLY A 96 -6.31 -6.61 6.47
CA GLY A 96 -7.21 -7.61 5.88
C GLY A 96 -7.81 -8.59 6.89
N ASN A 97 -7.31 -8.61 8.13
CA ASN A 97 -7.88 -9.40 9.20
C ASN A 97 -9.03 -8.61 9.86
N GLU A 98 -10.24 -9.17 9.84
CA GLU A 98 -11.46 -8.49 10.34
C GLU A 98 -11.40 -8.17 11.83
N GLU A 99 -10.86 -9.07 12.65
CA GLU A 99 -10.74 -8.87 14.10
C GLU A 99 -9.72 -7.76 14.39
N ARG A 100 -8.56 -7.82 13.73
CA ARG A 100 -7.51 -6.81 13.92
C ARG A 100 -7.91 -5.44 13.41
N VAL A 101 -8.51 -5.36 12.21
CA VAL A 101 -8.91 -4.06 11.64
C VAL A 101 -10.06 -3.42 12.43
N ALA A 102 -10.88 -4.20 13.13
CA ALA A 102 -11.91 -3.68 14.04
C ALA A 102 -11.32 -2.94 15.25
N GLU A 103 -10.08 -3.27 15.64
CA GLU A 103 -9.33 -2.57 16.70
C GLU A 103 -8.62 -1.31 16.17
N VAL A 104 -8.46 -1.19 14.85
CA VAL A 104 -7.82 -0.05 14.21
C VAL A 104 -8.82 1.09 14.08
N SER A 105 -8.38 2.32 14.38
CA SER A 105 -9.19 3.51 14.14
C SER A 105 -9.64 3.57 12.68
N PRO A 106 -10.95 3.76 12.40
CA PRO A 106 -11.46 3.87 11.02
C PRO A 106 -10.76 4.95 10.19
N ASP A 107 -10.26 6.01 10.83
CA ASP A 107 -9.53 7.09 10.16
C ASP A 107 -8.09 6.72 9.80
N ILE A 108 -7.47 5.75 10.49
CA ILE A 108 -6.17 5.19 10.11
C ILE A 108 -6.35 4.28 8.90
N SER A 109 -7.28 3.32 8.98
CA SER A 109 -7.57 2.39 7.88
C SER A 109 -7.96 3.14 6.61
N ARG A 110 -8.86 4.12 6.71
CA ARG A 110 -9.26 4.97 5.58
C ARG A 110 -8.07 5.73 4.99
N PHE A 111 -7.22 6.33 5.83
CA PHE A 111 -6.07 7.09 5.35
C PHE A 111 -5.10 6.23 4.52
N LEU A 112 -4.81 5.02 5.01
CA LEU A 112 -3.88 4.09 4.40
C LEU A 112 -4.47 3.46 3.12
N LEU A 113 -5.68 2.90 3.20
CA LEU A 113 -6.32 2.20 2.09
C LEU A 113 -6.62 3.12 0.91
N GLU A 114 -7.08 4.35 1.15
CA GLU A 114 -7.32 5.31 0.07
C GLU A 114 -6.04 5.64 -0.72
N ARG A 115 -4.90 5.75 -0.03
CA ARG A 115 -3.61 6.10 -0.66
C ARG A 115 -2.97 4.90 -1.33
N LEU A 116 -2.90 3.76 -0.64
CA LEU A 116 -2.42 2.50 -1.21
C LEU A 116 -3.23 2.11 -2.43
N GLY A 117 -4.56 2.21 -2.34
CA GLY A 117 -5.43 1.91 -3.47
C GLY A 117 -5.17 2.82 -4.67
N LYS A 118 -4.94 4.13 -4.47
CA LYS A 118 -4.57 5.05 -5.57
C LYS A 118 -3.22 4.66 -6.18
N THR A 119 -2.22 4.36 -5.36
CA THR A 119 -0.87 3.99 -5.80
C THR A 119 -0.88 2.67 -6.58
N LEU A 120 -1.40 1.59 -6.00
CA LEU A 120 -1.40 0.26 -6.62
C LEU A 120 -2.25 0.22 -7.90
N ARG A 121 -3.43 0.87 -7.91
CA ARG A 121 -4.24 0.98 -9.14
C ARG A 121 -3.60 1.87 -10.21
N SER A 122 -2.69 2.77 -9.84
CA SER A 122 -1.89 3.52 -10.80
C SER A 122 -0.85 2.62 -11.45
N PHE A 123 -0.13 1.83 -10.66
CA PHE A 123 0.82 0.85 -11.19
C PHE A 123 0.14 -0.18 -12.09
N ALA A 124 -0.99 -0.74 -11.65
CA ALA A 124 -1.75 -1.71 -12.45
C ALA A 124 -2.16 -1.15 -13.82
N ARG A 125 -2.53 0.13 -13.92
CA ARG A 125 -2.91 0.76 -15.21
C ARG A 125 -1.74 1.03 -16.15
N LEU A 126 -0.52 1.13 -15.64
CA LEU A 126 0.67 1.39 -16.45
C LEU A 126 1.32 0.10 -16.97
N HIS A 127 0.97 -1.06 -16.40
CA HIS A 127 1.62 -2.34 -16.67
C HIS A 127 0.67 -3.49 -17.03
N GLY A 128 -0.64 -3.27 -16.99
CA GLY A 128 -1.67 -4.18 -17.52
C GLY A 128 -2.17 -3.74 -18.89
#